data_AF-A0A2N9LZG7-F1
#
_entry.id   AF-A0A2N9LZG7-F1
#
_cell.length_a   1.000
_cell.length_b   1.000
_cell.length_c   1.000
_cell.angle_alpha   90.00
_cell.angle_beta   90.00
_cell.angle_gamma   90.00
#
_symmetry.space_group_name_H-M   'P 1'
#
loop_
_entity.id
_entity.type
_entity.pdbx_description
1 polymer ?
#
loop_
_entity_poly.entity_id
_entity_poly.type
_entity_poly.pdbx_seq_one_letter_code
_entity_poly.pdbx_strand_id
1 'polypeptide(L)'
;MDKIGIGEVIIVNNARMLIALLFSSSLAWCQADRILNYYVVGSASCKGGPCWKMLAHVEVQSALLAVAKEPQTAAELVRLLGNSGTTVADLEALRLVQRQGDRYRISFSLLPAEDVLRSHAVAEPYARSLADAVLSRRHEIESALTAYRVPGVDMKDVAFIVLGCFSLDWDGLTITKAKGYRTDKGATRPDGYYVPLASERTDQPFQSFSFSSSDYQGDYGVVYFSDGGAPDRYLLSQWRDVKRATALGSMLLGLRDGKAPAADAEALLAHQLVRKTGDRYEVSLPVLSRLRQIGREVMVSWLTANYAKLQADLAGMAPMRAGVPYTEVFNQTWHDVFGRANAMLVEAGLFADPYGATHTWHGYTPAVYVRSLTR
;
A
#
# COMPACT_ATOMS: atom_id res chain seq x y z
N MET A 1 37.08 11.04 25.06
CA MET A 1 36.50 9.74 25.45
C MET A 1 35.18 10.07 26.09
N ASP A 2 34.16 10.25 25.25
CA ASP A 2 32.92 10.88 25.68
C ASP A 2 31.89 9.80 26.01
N LYS A 3 31.41 9.89 27.25
CA LYS A 3 30.38 9.05 27.84
C LYS A 3 29.07 9.28 27.11
N ILE A 4 28.55 8.26 26.44
CA ILE A 4 27.17 8.25 25.97
C ILE A 4 26.28 7.86 27.16
N GLY A 5 25.48 8.81 27.61
CA GLY A 5 24.53 8.64 28.71
C GLY A 5 23.39 7.71 28.33
N ILE A 6 23.12 6.76 29.23
CA ILE A 6 22.03 5.78 29.18
C ILE A 6 20.79 6.46 29.78
N GLY A 7 19.66 6.42 29.08
CA GLY A 7 18.36 6.88 29.58
C GLY A 7 17.33 5.75 29.51
N GLU A 8 16.89 5.27 30.67
CA GLU A 8 15.86 4.25 30.87
C GLU A 8 14.44 4.80 30.68
N VAL A 9 13.51 3.96 30.23
CA VAL A 9 12.05 4.22 30.14
C VAL A 9 11.30 2.93 30.52
N ILE A 10 10.02 3.02 30.95
CA ILE A 10 9.04 1.93 31.25
C ILE A 10 7.62 2.35 30.75
N ILE A 11 6.70 1.44 30.33
CA ILE A 11 5.27 1.72 29.96
C ILE A 11 4.28 0.70 30.58
N VAL A 12 3.04 1.16 30.87
CA VAL A 12 1.83 0.40 31.28
C VAL A 12 0.62 0.77 30.38
N ASN A 13 -0.36 -0.14 30.28
CA ASN A 13 -1.48 -0.25 29.32
C ASN A 13 -2.87 0.09 29.94
N ASN A 14 -3.76 0.87 29.27
CA ASN A 14 -5.22 0.63 29.10
C ASN A 14 -6.11 1.86 28.73
N ALA A 15 -7.27 1.50 28.13
CA ALA A 15 -8.28 2.26 27.39
C ALA A 15 -9.29 3.13 28.18
N ARG A 16 -9.86 4.17 27.52
CA ARG A 16 -11.31 4.46 27.29
C ARG A 16 -11.58 5.93 26.87
N MET A 17 -12.73 6.12 26.17
CA MET A 17 -13.43 7.38 25.78
C MET A 17 -12.90 8.09 24.50
N LEU A 18 -13.72 8.55 23.54
CA LEU A 18 -15.05 9.16 23.63
C LEU A 18 -15.84 9.05 22.29
N ILE A 19 -17.15 8.76 22.40
CA ILE A 19 -18.18 8.90 21.36
C ILE A 19 -18.74 10.32 21.46
N ALA A 20 -18.78 11.09 20.36
CA ALA A 20 -19.78 12.13 20.12
C ALA A 20 -19.69 12.74 18.70
N LEU A 21 -20.79 12.62 17.94
CA LEU A 21 -21.28 13.51 16.88
C LEU A 21 -20.42 13.72 15.62
N LEU A 22 -20.88 13.15 14.49
CA LEU A 22 -21.51 13.91 13.39
C LEU A 22 -21.88 12.96 12.23
N PHE A 23 -23.19 12.78 12.01
CA PHE A 23 -23.73 12.17 10.80
C PHE A 23 -23.47 13.10 9.62
N SER A 24 -22.48 12.78 8.79
CA SER A 24 -22.38 13.28 7.43
C SER A 24 -22.45 12.08 6.48
N SER A 25 -23.57 12.01 5.78
CA SER A 25 -23.88 11.11 4.68
C SER A 25 -22.76 11.09 3.63
N SER A 26 -21.79 10.20 3.81
CA SER A 26 -21.06 9.65 2.68
C SER A 26 -22.05 8.73 1.98
N LEU A 27 -22.51 9.18 0.81
CA LEU A 27 -23.20 8.34 -0.15
C LEU A 27 -22.38 7.05 -0.29
N ALA A 28 -22.93 5.97 0.28
CA ALA A 28 -22.64 4.61 -0.11
C ALA A 28 -22.94 4.52 -1.61
N TRP A 29 -21.95 4.86 -2.43
CA TRP A 29 -21.91 4.39 -3.80
C TRP A 29 -21.78 2.88 -3.67
N CYS A 30 -22.93 2.20 -3.78
CA CYS A 30 -23.06 0.74 -3.75
C CYS A 30 -21.86 0.07 -4.40
N GLN A 31 -21.01 -0.56 -3.59
CA GLN A 31 -19.96 -1.48 -4.05
C GLN A 31 -20.55 -2.77 -4.67
N ALA A 32 -21.89 -2.95 -4.63
CA ALA A 32 -22.58 -4.17 -5.06
C ALA A 32 -22.40 -4.47 -6.55
N ASP A 33 -22.34 -3.45 -7.43
CA ASP A 33 -22.39 -3.67 -8.88
C ASP A 33 -21.02 -3.57 -9.59
N ARG A 34 -19.93 -3.47 -8.84
CA ARG A 34 -18.57 -3.46 -9.43
C ARG A 34 -18.10 -4.88 -9.71
N ILE A 35 -17.66 -5.12 -10.94
CA ILE A 35 -17.00 -6.34 -11.40
C ILE A 35 -15.48 -6.24 -11.20
N LEU A 36 -14.90 -5.06 -11.41
CA LEU A 36 -13.46 -4.84 -11.29
C LEU A 36 -13.08 -4.11 -9.99
N ASN A 37 -11.99 -4.57 -9.37
CA ASN A 37 -11.13 -3.74 -8.53
C ASN A 37 -10.19 -2.95 -9.46
N TYR A 38 -10.07 -1.65 -9.26
CA TYR A 38 -9.20 -0.81 -10.10
C TYR A 38 -8.49 0.25 -9.27
N TYR A 39 -7.26 0.55 -9.65
CA TYR A 39 -6.41 1.53 -9.00
C TYR A 39 -5.41 2.10 -10.01
N VAL A 40 -4.78 3.21 -9.63
CA VAL A 40 -3.81 3.90 -10.48
C VAL A 40 -2.53 4.14 -9.69
N VAL A 41 -1.39 3.91 -10.34
CA VAL A 41 -0.07 4.26 -9.79
C VAL A 41 0.37 5.54 -10.46
N GLY A 42 0.33 6.64 -9.71
CA GLY A 42 0.61 7.98 -10.22
C GLY A 42 -0.50 8.97 -9.85
N SER A 43 -0.67 10.00 -10.67
CA SER A 43 -1.67 11.05 -10.43
C SER A 43 -2.65 11.13 -11.59
N ALA A 44 -3.93 11.05 -11.27
CA ALA A 44 -5.01 11.28 -12.23
C ALA A 44 -5.89 12.46 -11.80
N SER A 45 -6.16 13.38 -12.72
CA SER A 45 -7.10 14.49 -12.57
C SER A 45 -8.12 14.47 -13.70
N CYS A 46 -9.40 14.37 -13.37
CA CYS A 46 -10.48 14.39 -14.35
C CYS A 46 -10.84 15.80 -14.85
N LYS A 47 -9.87 16.71 -14.90
CA LYS A 47 -10.03 18.06 -15.44
C LYS A 47 -9.69 18.01 -16.93
N GLY A 48 -10.67 17.68 -17.78
CA GLY A 48 -10.52 17.75 -19.24
C GLY A 48 -11.18 16.63 -20.04
N GLY A 49 -11.43 15.47 -19.44
CA GLY A 49 -11.97 14.29 -20.14
C GLY A 49 -11.01 13.72 -21.21
N PRO A 50 -11.15 12.44 -21.63
CA PRO A 50 -11.81 11.35 -20.90
C PRO A 50 -11.17 11.12 -19.52
N CYS A 51 -11.89 10.47 -18.61
CA CYS A 51 -11.50 10.33 -17.20
C CYS A 51 -11.60 8.88 -16.75
N TRP A 52 -10.56 8.38 -16.06
CA TRP A 52 -10.48 7.01 -15.54
C TRP A 52 -11.68 6.60 -14.66
N LYS A 53 -12.41 7.57 -14.07
CA LYS A 53 -13.64 7.28 -13.33
C LYS A 53 -14.74 6.64 -14.18
N MET A 54 -14.63 6.63 -15.52
CA MET A 54 -15.50 5.82 -16.38
C MET A 54 -15.46 4.32 -16.02
N LEU A 55 -14.38 3.85 -15.40
CA LEU A 55 -14.28 2.49 -14.85
C LEU A 55 -15.31 2.22 -13.74
N ALA A 56 -16.03 3.24 -13.25
CA ALA A 56 -17.17 3.03 -12.36
C ALA A 56 -18.40 2.43 -13.05
N HIS A 57 -18.50 2.50 -14.39
CA HIS A 57 -19.61 1.93 -15.15
C HIS A 57 -19.40 0.43 -15.40
N VAL A 58 -20.41 -0.37 -15.09
CA VAL A 58 -20.36 -1.84 -15.22
C VAL A 58 -20.22 -2.29 -16.67
N GLU A 59 -20.79 -1.53 -17.61
CA GLU A 59 -20.70 -1.76 -19.05
C GLU A 59 -19.26 -1.57 -19.55
N VAL A 60 -18.57 -0.53 -19.06
CA VAL A 60 -17.15 -0.29 -19.38
C VAL A 60 -16.29 -1.43 -18.82
N GLN A 61 -16.53 -1.84 -17.57
CA GLN A 61 -15.83 -2.96 -16.95
C GLN A 61 -16.02 -4.27 -17.73
N SER A 62 -17.26 -4.58 -18.11
CA SER A 62 -17.62 -5.76 -18.90
C SER A 62 -16.98 -5.74 -20.30
N ALA A 63 -16.96 -4.58 -20.96
CA ALA A 63 -16.31 -4.41 -22.25
C ALA A 63 -14.80 -4.68 -22.16
N LEU A 64 -14.13 -4.17 -21.13
CA LEU A 64 -12.69 -4.40 -20.92
C LEU A 64 -12.37 -5.86 -20.62
N LEU A 65 -13.21 -6.56 -19.86
CA LEU A 65 -13.07 -8.00 -19.62
C LEU A 65 -13.25 -8.81 -20.91
N ALA A 66 -14.21 -8.45 -21.76
CA ALA A 66 -14.38 -9.08 -23.07
C ALA A 66 -13.13 -8.91 -23.95
N VAL A 67 -12.52 -7.71 -23.95
CA VAL A 67 -11.26 -7.43 -24.65
C VAL A 67 -10.07 -8.21 -24.07
N ALA A 68 -10.00 -8.36 -22.74
CA ALA A 68 -8.94 -9.13 -22.10
C ALA A 68 -9.03 -10.63 -22.42
N LYS A 69 -10.25 -11.16 -22.58
CA LYS A 69 -10.50 -12.52 -23.02
C LYS A 69 -10.09 -12.73 -24.47
N GLU A 70 -10.55 -11.86 -25.36
CA GLU A 70 -10.23 -11.92 -26.78
C GLU A 70 -10.31 -10.55 -27.48
N PRO A 71 -9.50 -10.30 -28.54
CA PRO A 71 -9.55 -9.03 -29.24
C PRO A 71 -10.91 -8.77 -29.91
N GLN A 72 -11.51 -7.62 -29.61
CA GLN A 72 -12.86 -7.24 -30.06
C GLN A 72 -12.82 -6.28 -31.24
N THR A 73 -13.84 -6.30 -32.10
CA THR A 73 -14.01 -5.28 -33.16
C THR A 73 -14.56 -3.96 -32.59
N ALA A 74 -14.46 -2.88 -33.37
CA ALA A 74 -15.07 -1.59 -33.00
C ALA A 74 -16.60 -1.72 -32.76
N ALA A 75 -17.28 -2.48 -33.62
CA ALA A 75 -18.74 -2.66 -33.54
C ALA A 75 -19.15 -3.43 -32.27
N GLU A 76 -18.41 -4.48 -31.91
CA GLU A 76 -18.63 -5.21 -30.66
C GLU A 76 -18.38 -4.35 -29.44
N LEU A 77 -17.31 -3.54 -29.44
CA LEU A 77 -17.03 -2.62 -28.34
C LEU A 77 -18.12 -1.57 -28.17
N VAL A 78 -18.60 -0.96 -29.25
CA VAL A 78 -19.74 -0.01 -29.20
C VAL A 78 -20.97 -0.69 -28.60
N ARG A 79 -21.26 -1.92 -29.01
CA ARG A 79 -22.38 -2.71 -28.47
C ARG A 79 -22.21 -2.99 -26.96
N LEU A 80 -21.01 -3.36 -26.53
CA LEU A 80 -20.70 -3.68 -25.12
C LEU A 80 -20.70 -2.44 -24.23
N LEU A 81 -20.23 -1.30 -24.74
CA LEU A 81 -20.21 -0.02 -24.02
C LEU A 81 -21.63 0.53 -23.79
N GLY A 82 -22.59 0.14 -24.63
CA GLY A 82 -24.01 0.44 -24.45
C GLY A 82 -24.26 1.93 -24.18
N ASN A 83 -25.00 2.21 -23.10
CA ASN A 83 -25.37 3.57 -22.70
C ASN A 83 -24.42 4.19 -21.65
N SER A 84 -23.20 3.65 -21.49
CA SER A 84 -22.23 4.15 -20.49
C SER A 84 -21.77 5.59 -20.72
N GLY A 85 -22.06 6.18 -21.89
CA GLY A 85 -21.53 7.47 -22.32
C GLY A 85 -20.03 7.44 -22.66
N THR A 86 -19.39 6.27 -22.60
CA THR A 86 -17.99 6.06 -22.98
C THR A 86 -17.91 5.56 -24.42
N THR A 87 -17.00 6.14 -25.21
CA THR A 87 -16.72 5.72 -26.58
C THR A 87 -15.47 4.86 -26.69
N VAL A 88 -15.29 4.15 -27.80
CA VAL A 88 -14.03 3.43 -28.08
C VAL A 88 -12.83 4.38 -28.12
N ALA A 89 -13.02 5.60 -28.65
CA ALA A 89 -11.99 6.63 -28.70
C ALA A 89 -11.57 7.07 -27.29
N ASP A 90 -12.49 7.11 -26.32
CA ASP A 90 -12.16 7.41 -24.92
C ASP A 90 -11.28 6.32 -24.31
N LEU A 91 -11.59 5.04 -24.58
CA LEU A 91 -10.78 3.91 -24.12
C LEU A 91 -9.37 3.92 -24.74
N GLU A 92 -9.23 4.28 -26.01
CA GLU A 92 -7.93 4.43 -26.68
C GLU A 92 -7.15 5.64 -26.16
N ALA A 93 -7.81 6.78 -25.98
CA ALA A 93 -7.19 8.00 -25.46
C ALA A 93 -6.67 7.79 -24.02
N LEU A 94 -7.43 7.04 -23.21
CA LEU A 94 -6.98 6.55 -21.92
C LEU A 94 -6.09 5.31 -22.03
N ARG A 95 -5.68 4.84 -23.20
CA ARG A 95 -4.80 3.66 -23.36
C ARG A 95 -5.24 2.46 -22.51
N LEU A 96 -6.55 2.24 -22.41
CA LEU A 96 -7.15 1.06 -21.81
C LEU A 96 -7.26 -0.05 -22.86
N VAL A 97 -7.45 0.35 -24.12
CA VAL A 97 -7.36 -0.54 -25.28
C VAL A 97 -6.39 0.04 -26.31
N GLN A 98 -5.90 -0.81 -27.20
CA GLN A 98 -5.09 -0.44 -28.36
C GLN A 98 -5.63 -1.14 -29.60
N ARG A 99 -5.77 -0.38 -30.68
CA ARG A 99 -6.13 -0.93 -32.00
C ARG A 99 -4.98 -1.73 -32.61
N GLN A 100 -5.29 -2.93 -33.09
CA GLN A 100 -4.41 -3.80 -33.87
C GLN A 100 -5.19 -4.32 -35.07
N GLY A 101 -5.01 -3.67 -36.23
CA GLY A 101 -5.79 -3.94 -37.43
C GLY A 101 -7.24 -3.49 -37.27
N ASP A 102 -8.18 -4.42 -37.45
CA ASP A 102 -9.63 -4.24 -37.31
C ASP A 102 -10.15 -4.53 -35.88
N ARG A 103 -9.27 -4.96 -34.99
CA ARG A 103 -9.60 -5.35 -33.61
C ARG A 103 -8.86 -4.51 -32.56
N TYR A 104 -9.32 -4.59 -31.32
CA TYR A 104 -8.79 -3.93 -30.14
C TYR A 104 -8.33 -4.96 -29.13
N ARG A 105 -7.18 -4.72 -28.51
CA ARG A 105 -6.63 -5.51 -27.41
C ARG A 105 -6.51 -4.65 -26.15
N ILE A 106 -6.42 -5.31 -25.00
CA ILE A 106 -6.19 -4.61 -23.74
C ILE A 106 -4.78 -3.99 -23.77
N SER A 107 -4.67 -2.74 -23.33
CA SER A 107 -3.41 -1.97 -23.38
C SER A 107 -2.89 -1.61 -21.98
N PHE A 108 -3.37 -2.31 -20.95
CA PHE A 108 -2.92 -2.15 -19.57
C PHE A 108 -3.07 -3.45 -18.78
N SER A 109 -2.55 -3.45 -17.55
CA SER A 109 -2.69 -4.57 -16.61
C SER A 109 -4.14 -4.72 -16.16
N LEU A 110 -4.89 -5.56 -16.87
CA LEU A 110 -6.18 -6.09 -16.42
C LEU A 110 -6.03 -7.60 -16.23
N LEU A 111 -6.27 -8.09 -15.01
CA LEU A 111 -6.30 -9.52 -14.68
C LEU A 111 -7.76 -10.00 -14.61
N PRO A 112 -8.24 -10.80 -15.58
CA PRO A 112 -9.49 -11.57 -15.43
C PRO A 112 -9.41 -12.54 -14.24
N ALA A 113 -10.55 -13.06 -13.78
CA ALA A 113 -10.61 -13.88 -12.57
C ALA A 113 -9.65 -15.08 -12.60
N GLU A 114 -9.54 -15.76 -13.75
CA GLU A 114 -8.59 -16.86 -13.97
C GLU A 114 -7.13 -16.44 -13.74
N ASP A 115 -6.75 -15.24 -14.17
CA ASP A 115 -5.40 -14.70 -13.99
C ASP A 115 -5.18 -14.14 -12.57
N VAL A 116 -6.22 -13.65 -11.89
CA VAL A 116 -6.15 -13.31 -10.46
C VAL A 116 -5.83 -14.55 -9.64
N LEU A 117 -6.57 -15.64 -9.85
CA LEU A 117 -6.34 -16.92 -9.18
C LEU A 117 -4.96 -17.48 -9.50
N ARG A 118 -4.53 -17.39 -10.78
CA ARG A 118 -3.20 -17.80 -11.19
C ARG A 118 -2.11 -16.93 -10.55
N SER A 119 -2.27 -15.60 -10.54
CA SER A 119 -1.33 -14.67 -9.89
C SER A 119 -1.15 -15.05 -8.42
N HIS A 120 -2.25 -15.30 -7.71
CA HIS A 120 -2.21 -15.75 -6.32
C HIS A 120 -1.48 -17.07 -6.13
N ALA A 121 -1.81 -18.08 -6.94
CA ALA A 121 -1.19 -19.40 -6.85
C ALA A 121 0.32 -19.35 -7.17
N VAL A 122 0.70 -18.56 -8.16
CA VAL A 122 2.11 -18.35 -8.51
C VAL A 122 2.82 -17.55 -7.44
N ALA A 123 2.23 -16.48 -6.91
CA ALA A 123 2.86 -15.60 -5.92
C ALA A 123 3.12 -16.29 -4.57
N GLU A 124 2.32 -17.28 -4.18
CA GLU A 124 2.43 -17.96 -2.88
C GLU A 124 3.81 -18.57 -2.60
N PRO A 125 4.40 -19.45 -3.44
CA PRO A 125 5.75 -19.98 -3.22
C PRO A 125 6.83 -18.89 -3.20
N TYR A 126 6.67 -17.83 -3.99
CA TYR A 126 7.58 -16.68 -3.97
C TYR A 126 7.46 -15.88 -2.67
N ALA A 127 6.24 -15.64 -2.19
CA ALA A 127 5.98 -14.99 -0.92
C ALA A 127 6.58 -15.79 0.25
N ARG A 128 6.44 -17.11 0.22
CA ARG A 128 7.06 -18.01 1.20
C ARG A 128 8.57 -17.92 1.18
N SER A 129 9.18 -17.98 0.00
CA SER A 129 10.62 -17.79 -0.15
C SER A 129 11.10 -16.41 0.35
N LEU A 130 10.32 -15.36 0.14
CA LEU A 130 10.65 -14.02 0.66
C LEU A 130 10.54 -13.97 2.18
N ALA A 131 9.49 -14.55 2.77
CA ALA A 131 9.32 -14.66 4.21
C ALA A 131 10.47 -15.48 4.84
N ASP A 132 10.84 -16.61 4.25
CA ASP A 132 11.98 -17.44 4.68
C ASP A 132 13.29 -16.66 4.61
N ALA A 133 13.49 -15.85 3.55
CA ALA A 133 14.68 -15.01 3.44
C ALA A 133 14.74 -13.95 4.56
N VAL A 134 13.61 -13.34 4.94
CA VAL A 134 13.53 -12.44 6.10
C VAL A 134 13.78 -13.22 7.40
N LEU A 135 13.15 -14.38 7.59
CA LEU A 135 13.27 -15.21 8.79
C LEU A 135 14.68 -15.79 8.97
N SER A 136 15.43 -16.00 7.88
CA SER A 136 16.85 -16.38 7.97
C SER A 136 17.70 -15.33 8.68
N ARG A 137 17.22 -14.07 8.73
CA ARG A 137 17.83 -12.95 9.47
C ARG A 137 17.13 -12.67 10.80
N ARG A 138 16.22 -13.56 11.27
CA ARG A 138 15.39 -13.36 12.48
C ARG A 138 16.23 -12.97 13.70
N HIS A 139 17.29 -13.71 14.02
CA HIS A 139 18.14 -13.42 15.18
C HIS A 139 18.71 -11.99 15.13
N GLU A 140 19.14 -11.55 13.95
CA GLU A 140 19.68 -10.20 13.75
C GLU A 140 18.60 -9.13 13.87
N ILE A 141 17.41 -9.39 13.31
CA ILE A 141 16.23 -8.54 13.42
C ILE A 141 15.83 -8.40 14.89
N GLU A 142 15.72 -9.50 15.63
CA GLU A 142 15.37 -9.52 17.05
C GLU A 142 16.44 -8.87 17.92
N SER A 143 17.73 -9.02 17.56
CA SER A 143 18.83 -8.33 18.23
C SER A 143 18.73 -6.82 18.02
N ALA A 144 18.44 -6.39 16.79
CA ALA A 144 18.19 -4.99 16.48
C ALA A 144 16.96 -4.47 17.22
N LEU A 145 15.83 -5.17 17.22
CA LEU A 145 14.65 -4.76 17.99
C LEU A 145 14.94 -4.70 19.50
N THR A 146 15.71 -5.66 20.03
CA THR A 146 16.06 -5.70 21.45
C THR A 146 16.98 -4.54 21.87
N ALA A 147 17.91 -4.15 21.00
CA ALA A 147 18.78 -3.00 21.23
C ALA A 147 18.02 -1.66 21.30
N TYR A 148 16.78 -1.61 20.81
CA TYR A 148 15.95 -0.42 20.75
C TYR A 148 14.58 -0.63 21.41
N ARG A 149 14.51 -1.41 22.49
CA ARG A 149 13.27 -1.59 23.24
C ARG A 149 12.77 -0.25 23.76
N VAL A 150 11.69 0.22 23.13
CA VAL A 150 10.85 1.27 23.69
C VAL A 150 9.78 0.56 24.50
N PRO A 151 9.74 0.76 25.83
CA PRO A 151 8.75 0.11 26.67
C PRO A 151 7.35 0.38 26.15
N GLY A 152 6.45 -0.60 26.26
CA GLY A 152 5.04 -0.56 25.84
C GLY A 152 4.76 -0.24 24.39
N VAL A 153 5.81 -0.14 23.57
CA VAL A 153 5.69 -0.34 22.14
C VAL A 153 5.87 -1.82 21.89
N ASP A 154 4.93 -2.43 21.16
CA ASP A 154 5.14 -3.79 20.67
C ASP A 154 6.23 -3.75 19.59
N MET A 155 7.34 -4.43 19.85
CA MET A 155 8.44 -4.51 18.88
C MET A 155 8.04 -5.25 17.61
N LYS A 156 6.96 -6.05 17.65
CA LYS A 156 6.40 -6.68 16.46
C LYS A 156 5.62 -5.70 15.58
N ASP A 157 4.97 -4.69 16.17
CA ASP A 157 4.40 -3.56 15.42
C ASP A 157 5.50 -2.75 14.75
N VAL A 158 6.59 -2.47 15.48
CA VAL A 158 7.77 -1.80 14.91
C VAL A 158 8.37 -2.62 13.77
N ALA A 159 8.49 -3.93 13.95
CA ALA A 159 8.98 -4.82 12.90
C ALA A 159 8.06 -4.78 11.68
N PHE A 160 6.74 -4.86 11.86
CA PHE A 160 5.77 -4.78 10.78
C PHE A 160 5.86 -3.44 10.02
N ILE A 161 5.90 -2.31 10.74
CA ILE A 161 6.02 -0.98 10.14
C ILE A 161 7.35 -0.83 9.39
N VAL A 162 8.47 -1.17 10.02
CA VAL A 162 9.79 -0.87 9.45
C VAL A 162 10.20 -1.89 8.37
N LEU A 163 10.01 -3.18 8.62
CA LEU A 163 10.34 -4.23 7.66
C LEU A 163 9.20 -4.46 6.67
N GLY A 164 7.97 -4.69 7.13
CA GLY A 164 6.84 -4.95 6.23
C GLY A 164 6.46 -3.74 5.37
N CYS A 165 6.39 -2.55 5.98
CA CYS A 165 5.87 -1.36 5.29
C CYS A 165 6.98 -0.54 4.63
N PHE A 166 7.97 -0.07 5.41
CA PHE A 166 8.99 0.81 4.83
C PHE A 166 9.98 0.05 3.95
N SER A 167 10.36 -1.16 4.37
CA SER A 167 11.29 -1.96 3.60
C SER A 167 10.58 -2.70 2.47
N LEU A 168 9.75 -3.71 2.75
CA LEU A 168 9.19 -4.57 1.70
C LEU A 168 8.31 -3.82 0.70
N ASP A 169 7.51 -2.84 1.13
CA ASP A 169 6.75 -2.00 0.21
C ASP A 169 7.63 -0.87 -0.37
N TRP A 170 7.97 0.19 0.38
CA TRP A 170 8.59 1.38 -0.24
C TRP A 170 10.01 1.19 -0.77
N ASP A 171 10.89 0.58 0.00
CA ASP A 171 12.22 0.26 -0.48
C ASP A 171 12.16 -0.78 -1.61
N GLY A 172 11.22 -1.73 -1.55
CA GLY A 172 10.93 -2.68 -2.63
C GLY A 172 10.54 -1.98 -3.92
N LEU A 173 9.61 -1.02 -3.86
CA LEU A 173 9.25 -0.17 -5.00
C LEU A 173 10.46 0.62 -5.51
N THR A 174 11.30 1.15 -4.61
CA THR A 174 12.52 1.89 -5.02
C THR A 174 13.52 0.99 -5.73
N ILE A 175 13.79 -0.20 -5.20
CA ILE A 175 14.75 -1.17 -5.74
C ILE A 175 14.28 -1.71 -7.09
N THR A 176 13.01 -2.07 -7.20
CA THR A 176 12.42 -2.62 -8.42
C THR A 176 12.41 -1.58 -9.54
N LYS A 177 12.19 -0.30 -9.22
CA LYS A 177 12.39 0.80 -10.18
C LYS A 177 13.84 0.89 -10.63
N ALA A 178 14.79 0.94 -9.68
CA ALA A 178 16.21 1.10 -9.99
C ALA A 178 16.77 -0.05 -10.84
N LYS A 179 16.21 -1.26 -10.71
CA LYS A 179 16.56 -2.45 -11.50
C LYS A 179 15.80 -2.54 -12.83
N GLY A 180 14.89 -1.63 -13.14
CA GLY A 180 14.05 -1.68 -14.34
C GLY A 180 12.98 -2.78 -14.31
N TYR A 181 12.68 -3.32 -13.12
CA TYR A 181 11.72 -4.42 -12.93
C TYR A 181 10.26 -3.95 -12.93
N ARG A 182 10.03 -2.67 -12.66
CA ARG A 182 8.69 -2.06 -12.69
C ARG A 182 8.66 -0.75 -13.46
N THR A 183 7.50 -0.46 -14.04
CA THR A 183 7.16 0.86 -14.56
C THR A 183 6.76 1.76 -13.38
N ASP A 184 7.65 2.67 -12.98
CA ASP A 184 7.41 3.58 -11.85
C ASP A 184 6.39 4.68 -12.15
N LYS A 185 6.30 5.02 -13.44
CA LYS A 185 5.82 6.29 -13.91
C LYS A 185 5.13 5.99 -15.25
N GLY A 186 3.81 5.79 -15.19
CA GLY A 186 3.02 5.37 -16.36
C GLY A 186 2.89 6.48 -17.38
N ALA A 187 2.56 6.17 -18.63
CA ALA A 187 2.53 7.18 -19.68
C ALA A 187 1.57 8.35 -19.38
N THR A 188 1.88 9.53 -19.93
CA THR A 188 0.94 10.66 -19.94
C THR A 188 -0.34 10.27 -20.67
N ARG A 189 -1.46 10.56 -20.03
CA ARG A 189 -2.84 10.34 -20.46
C ARG A 189 -3.59 11.69 -20.39
N PRO A 190 -4.73 11.84 -21.08
CA PRO A 190 -5.53 13.07 -21.04
C PRO A 190 -5.88 13.52 -19.61
N ASP A 191 -6.06 12.57 -18.70
CA ASP A 191 -6.42 12.81 -17.30
C ASP A 191 -5.25 12.63 -16.34
N GLY A 192 -4.00 12.68 -16.79
CA GLY A 192 -2.85 12.73 -15.89
C GLY A 192 -1.72 11.80 -16.29
N TYR A 193 -1.03 11.25 -15.29
CA TYR A 193 0.18 10.47 -15.47
C TYR A 193 0.17 9.28 -14.52
N TYR A 194 -0.20 8.11 -15.04
CA TYR A 194 -0.37 6.92 -14.22
C TYR A 194 -0.29 5.61 -15.01
N VAL A 195 -0.01 4.52 -14.29
CA VAL A 195 -0.23 3.14 -14.74
C VAL A 195 -1.59 2.68 -14.20
N PRO A 196 -2.60 2.42 -15.04
CA PRO A 196 -3.84 1.80 -14.58
C PRO A 196 -3.61 0.32 -14.33
N LEU A 197 -4.25 -0.17 -13.27
CA LEU A 197 -4.23 -1.55 -12.87
C LEU A 197 -5.66 -1.94 -12.52
N ALA A 198 -6.10 -3.10 -12.99
CA ALA A 198 -7.39 -3.64 -12.64
C ALA A 198 -7.35 -5.17 -12.49
N SER A 199 -8.20 -5.68 -11.63
CA SER A 199 -8.45 -7.11 -11.49
C SER A 199 -9.94 -7.36 -11.38
N GLU A 200 -10.39 -8.46 -11.98
CA GLU A 200 -11.74 -8.96 -11.74
C GLU A 200 -11.88 -9.37 -10.28
N ARG A 201 -13.03 -9.03 -9.68
CA ARG A 201 -13.35 -9.46 -8.32
C ARG A 201 -13.56 -10.96 -8.31
N THR A 202 -12.98 -11.59 -7.31
CA THR A 202 -13.12 -13.02 -7.05
C THR A 202 -13.64 -13.23 -5.64
N ASP A 203 -14.25 -14.38 -5.38
CA ASP A 203 -14.70 -14.75 -4.02
C ASP A 203 -13.54 -15.05 -3.06
N GLN A 204 -12.31 -15.17 -3.57
CA GLN A 204 -11.13 -15.25 -2.72
C GLN A 204 -10.88 -13.88 -2.08
N PRO A 205 -11.01 -13.75 -0.75
CA PRO A 205 -10.70 -12.50 -0.10
C PRO A 205 -9.20 -12.25 -0.29
N PHE A 206 -8.86 -11.02 -0.70
CA PHE A 206 -7.48 -10.56 -0.74
C PHE A 206 -7.02 -10.30 0.69
N GLN A 207 -6.73 -11.36 1.45
CA GLN A 207 -6.21 -11.29 2.81
C GLN A 207 -4.69 -11.12 2.78
N SER A 208 -4.23 -10.01 2.25
CA SER A 208 -2.81 -9.69 2.27
C SER A 208 -2.59 -8.27 2.74
N PHE A 209 -1.64 -8.13 3.67
CA PHE A 209 -1.16 -6.86 4.20
C PHE A 209 -0.31 -6.18 3.14
N SER A 210 -0.95 -5.73 2.07
CA SER A 210 -0.26 -5.33 0.83
C SER A 210 -0.22 -3.82 0.63
N PHE A 211 -0.95 -3.01 1.40
CA PHE A 211 -1.09 -1.60 1.07
C PHE A 211 -0.68 -0.70 2.24
N SER A 212 0.39 0.08 2.03
CA SER A 212 0.49 1.37 2.69
C SER A 212 -0.30 2.42 1.91
N SER A 213 -1.00 3.26 2.64
CA SER A 213 -1.38 4.57 2.14
C SER A 213 -0.70 5.61 3.01
N SER A 214 -0.08 6.59 2.34
CA SER A 214 0.64 7.67 3.00
C SER A 214 0.02 9.00 2.63
N ASP A 215 -0.27 9.82 3.63
CA ASP A 215 -0.52 11.25 3.45
C ASP A 215 0.72 12.02 3.89
N TYR A 216 1.17 12.95 3.06
CA TYR A 216 2.37 13.74 3.29
C TYR A 216 1.99 15.18 3.59
N GLN A 217 2.43 15.67 4.74
CA GLN A 217 2.14 17.02 5.20
C GLN A 217 3.44 17.65 5.68
N GLY A 218 4.04 18.47 4.82
CA GLY A 218 5.37 19.07 5.05
C GLY A 218 6.49 18.03 5.13
N ASP A 219 7.19 17.99 6.26
CA ASP A 219 8.28 17.06 6.56
C ASP A 219 7.82 15.77 7.23
N TYR A 220 6.52 15.57 7.39
CA TYR A 220 5.95 14.40 8.05
C TYR A 220 5.11 13.59 7.09
N GLY A 221 5.20 12.26 7.23
CA GLY A 221 4.29 11.32 6.60
C GLY A 221 3.51 10.57 7.67
N VAL A 222 2.24 10.35 7.39
CA VAL A 222 1.39 9.44 8.15
C VAL A 222 1.10 8.28 7.25
N VAL A 223 1.58 7.10 7.63
CA VAL A 223 1.27 5.86 6.95
C VAL A 223 0.24 5.10 7.76
N TYR A 224 -0.63 4.39 7.06
CA TYR A 224 -1.35 3.28 7.64
C TYR A 224 -1.24 2.09 6.70
N PHE A 225 -1.16 0.91 7.29
CA PHE A 225 -1.27 -0.34 6.55
C PHE A 225 -2.65 -0.93 6.75
N SER A 226 -3.29 -1.32 5.66
CA SER A 226 -4.56 -2.05 5.69
C SER A 226 -4.66 -3.13 4.62
N ASP A 227 -5.61 -4.03 4.84
CA ASP A 227 -6.07 -5.05 3.88
C ASP A 227 -6.96 -4.48 2.76
N GLY A 228 -7.19 -3.16 2.73
CA GLY A 228 -8.15 -2.51 1.85
C GLY A 228 -9.63 -2.65 2.28
N GLY A 229 -9.91 -3.39 3.35
CA GLY A 229 -11.24 -3.56 3.97
C GLY A 229 -11.45 -2.71 5.22
N ALA A 230 -10.37 -2.23 5.85
CA ALA A 230 -10.45 -1.30 6.97
C ALA A 230 -11.27 -0.04 6.60
N PRO A 231 -12.16 0.45 7.50
CA PRO A 231 -13.06 1.55 7.20
C PRO A 231 -12.30 2.78 6.67
N ASP A 232 -12.61 3.14 5.43
CA ASP A 232 -11.97 4.18 4.65
C ASP A 232 -12.08 5.56 5.36
N ARG A 233 -10.95 6.28 5.42
CA ARG A 233 -10.84 7.75 5.42
C ARG A 233 -11.30 8.60 6.60
N TYR A 234 -11.98 8.12 7.63
CA TYR A 234 -12.49 9.06 8.64
C TYR A 234 -11.38 9.74 9.46
N LEU A 235 -10.28 9.05 9.75
CA LEU A 235 -9.11 9.68 10.37
C LEU A 235 -8.37 10.58 9.36
N LEU A 236 -8.11 10.12 8.13
CA LEU A 236 -7.42 10.95 7.12
C LEU A 236 -8.15 12.26 6.79
N SER A 237 -9.48 12.28 6.76
CA SER A 237 -10.22 13.53 6.54
C SER A 237 -9.97 14.56 7.65
N GLN A 238 -9.72 14.11 8.89
CA GLN A 238 -9.33 14.97 10.00
C GLN A 238 -7.85 15.41 9.93
N TRP A 239 -7.00 14.64 9.25
CA TRP A 239 -5.54 14.86 9.15
C TRP A 239 -5.09 15.59 7.87
N ARG A 240 -5.97 15.70 6.87
CA ARG A 240 -5.74 16.47 5.62
C ARG A 240 -5.58 17.98 5.81
N ASP A 241 -5.81 18.49 7.02
CA ASP A 241 -5.46 19.87 7.35
C ASP A 241 -3.94 19.96 7.52
N VAL A 242 -3.26 20.48 6.50
CA VAL A 242 -1.81 20.72 6.44
C VAL A 242 -1.28 21.39 7.71
N LYS A 243 -2.07 22.30 8.31
CA LYS A 243 -1.68 22.98 9.55
C LYS A 243 -1.68 22.02 10.74
N ARG A 244 -2.67 21.13 10.84
CA ARG A 244 -2.78 20.14 11.93
C ARG A 244 -1.68 19.09 11.84
N ALA A 245 -1.38 18.56 10.66
CA ALA A 245 -0.34 17.56 10.50
C ALA A 245 1.08 18.13 10.69
N THR A 246 1.32 19.37 10.24
CA THR A 246 2.59 20.08 10.51
C THR A 246 2.74 20.42 11.98
N ALA A 247 1.68 20.91 12.64
CA ALA A 247 1.66 21.19 14.07
C ALA A 247 1.87 19.90 14.89
N LEU A 248 1.21 18.82 14.51
CA LEU A 248 1.38 17.49 15.09
C LEU A 248 2.80 16.98 14.94
N GLY A 249 3.35 16.97 13.73
CA GLY A 249 4.71 16.48 13.52
C GLY A 249 5.75 17.33 14.27
N SER A 250 5.57 18.67 14.25
CA SER A 250 6.44 19.59 14.99
C SER A 250 6.29 19.42 16.50
N MET A 251 5.09 19.13 16.99
CA MET A 251 4.86 18.76 18.38
C MET A 251 5.50 17.41 18.70
N LEU A 252 5.39 16.40 17.84
CA LEU A 252 6.01 15.09 18.03
C LEU A 252 7.55 15.20 18.07
N LEU A 253 8.16 15.99 17.19
CA LEU A 253 9.60 16.23 17.28
C LEU A 253 9.97 17.14 18.44
N GLY A 254 9.15 18.14 18.74
CA GLY A 254 9.29 18.99 19.91
C GLY A 254 9.30 18.16 21.18
N LEU A 255 8.36 17.24 21.35
CA LEU A 255 8.27 16.33 22.49
C LEU A 255 9.43 15.32 22.52
N ARG A 256 9.85 14.78 21.36
CA ARG A 256 11.09 13.97 21.25
C ARG A 256 12.32 14.73 21.74
N ASP A 257 12.40 16.01 21.41
CA ASP A 257 13.53 16.88 21.73
C ASP A 257 13.35 17.61 23.08
N GLY A 258 12.27 17.34 23.83
CA GLY A 258 11.97 17.95 25.13
C GLY A 258 11.49 19.40 25.12
N LYS A 259 10.90 19.88 24.00
CA LYS A 259 10.60 21.28 23.68
C LYS A 259 9.12 21.65 23.55
N ALA A 260 8.15 20.72 23.55
CA ALA A 260 6.74 21.07 23.29
C ALA A 260 5.88 21.31 24.55
N PRO A 261 4.87 22.20 24.52
CA PRO A 261 3.96 22.48 25.65
C PRO A 261 2.98 21.34 25.96
N ALA A 262 2.60 21.21 27.23
CA ALA A 262 1.72 20.15 27.74
C ALA A 262 0.30 20.11 27.14
N ALA A 263 -0.27 21.27 26.78
CA ALA A 263 -1.66 21.37 26.33
C ALA A 263 -1.91 20.71 24.96
N ASP A 264 -0.90 20.69 24.09
CA ASP A 264 -1.03 20.10 22.75
C ASP A 264 -0.90 18.56 22.79
N ALA A 265 -0.24 18.03 23.82
CA ALA A 265 0.12 16.63 23.91
C ALA A 265 -0.99 15.71 24.46
N GLU A 266 -2.06 16.27 25.05
CA GLU A 266 -3.28 15.54 25.44
C GLU A 266 -4.08 15.05 24.23
N ALA A 267 -4.13 15.84 23.14
CA ALA A 267 -4.75 15.40 21.89
C ALA A 267 -3.97 14.24 21.25
N LEU A 268 -2.66 14.15 21.51
CA LEU A 268 -1.79 13.12 20.96
C LEU A 268 -1.82 11.81 21.76
N LEU A 269 -2.08 11.92 23.07
CA LEU A 269 -2.39 10.77 23.94
C LEU A 269 -3.60 9.99 23.39
N ALA A 270 -4.66 10.69 22.96
CA ALA A 270 -5.87 10.07 22.43
C ALA A 270 -5.63 9.25 21.14
N HIS A 271 -4.53 9.50 20.43
CA HIS A 271 -4.15 8.82 19.19
C HIS A 271 -2.92 7.91 19.33
N GLN A 272 -2.44 7.68 20.57
CA GLN A 272 -1.29 6.81 20.86
C GLN A 272 0.04 7.27 20.21
N LEU A 273 0.18 8.56 19.91
CA LEU A 273 1.40 9.09 19.27
C LEU A 273 2.44 9.57 20.28
N VAL A 274 2.01 9.90 21.51
CA VAL A 274 2.86 10.31 22.63
C VAL A 274 2.34 9.71 23.93
N ARG A 275 3.22 9.61 24.93
CA ARG A 275 2.83 9.25 26.30
C ARG A 275 3.08 10.43 27.24
N LYS A 276 2.28 10.54 28.31
CA LYS A 276 2.54 11.46 29.42
C LYS A 276 3.25 10.74 30.56
N THR A 277 4.29 11.33 31.11
CA THR A 277 5.08 10.79 32.22
C THR A 277 5.40 11.92 33.19
N GLY A 278 4.69 11.95 34.33
CA GLY A 278 4.65 13.13 35.19
C GLY A 278 4.10 14.34 34.41
N ASP A 279 4.88 15.42 34.36
CA ASP A 279 4.53 16.66 33.65
C ASP A 279 5.08 16.72 32.21
N ARG A 280 5.67 15.63 31.71
CA ARG A 280 6.32 15.58 30.39
C ARG A 280 5.57 14.67 29.44
N TYR A 281 5.73 14.93 28.15
CA TYR A 281 5.25 14.03 27.09
C TYR A 281 6.42 13.57 26.22
N GLU A 282 6.38 12.31 25.78
CA GLU A 282 7.48 11.67 25.05
C GLU A 282 6.98 10.98 23.79
N VAL A 283 7.82 11.01 22.74
CA VAL A 283 7.50 10.49 21.40
C VAL A 283 8.31 9.26 21.10
N SER A 284 7.62 8.20 20.68
CA SER A 284 8.21 6.89 20.41
C SER A 284 8.28 6.65 18.91
N LEU A 285 9.20 7.33 18.22
CA LEU A 285 9.43 7.10 16.78
C LEU A 285 10.78 6.40 16.55
N PRO A 286 10.79 5.07 16.31
CA PRO A 286 12.01 4.35 16.08
C PRO A 286 12.55 4.61 14.66
N VAL A 287 13.75 5.18 14.58
CA VAL A 287 14.56 5.16 13.36
C VAL A 287 15.47 3.94 13.40
N LEU A 288 14.95 2.77 13.06
CA LEU A 288 15.76 1.56 12.95
C LEU A 288 16.33 1.46 11.54
N SER A 289 17.30 2.31 11.23
CA SER A 289 18.09 2.24 10.00
C SER A 289 18.63 0.83 9.77
N ARG A 290 18.98 0.11 10.85
CA ARG A 290 19.43 -1.28 10.76
C ARG A 290 18.37 -2.24 10.23
N LEU A 291 17.12 -2.15 10.70
CA LEU A 291 16.06 -3.03 10.20
C LEU A 291 15.79 -2.77 8.72
N ARG A 292 15.68 -1.51 8.31
CA ARG A 292 15.54 -1.17 6.88
C ARG A 292 16.71 -1.67 6.05
N GLN A 293 17.94 -1.57 6.56
CA GLN A 293 19.10 -2.12 5.87
C GLN A 293 18.97 -3.64 5.68
N ILE A 294 18.62 -4.39 6.72
CA ILE A 294 18.41 -5.85 6.64
C ILE A 294 17.34 -6.17 5.59
N GLY A 295 16.19 -5.49 5.64
CA GLY A 295 15.12 -5.71 4.67
C GLY A 295 15.54 -5.38 3.23
N ARG A 296 16.30 -4.30 3.02
CA ARG A 296 16.88 -3.95 1.71
C ARG A 296 17.86 -5.00 1.19
N GLU A 297 18.76 -5.51 2.04
CA GLU A 297 19.69 -6.59 1.69
C GLU A 297 18.92 -7.85 1.26
N VAL A 298 17.90 -8.24 2.03
CA VAL A 298 17.01 -9.37 1.71
C VAL A 298 16.33 -9.17 0.36
N MET A 299 15.69 -8.02 0.13
CA MET A 299 14.98 -7.76 -1.13
C MET A 299 15.92 -7.71 -2.34
N VAL A 300 17.08 -7.05 -2.24
CA VAL A 300 18.03 -6.98 -3.36
C VAL A 300 18.46 -8.37 -3.77
N SER A 301 18.82 -9.22 -2.80
CA SER A 301 19.20 -10.61 -3.05
C SER A 301 18.03 -11.41 -3.63
N TRP A 302 16.88 -11.35 -2.97
CA TRP A 302 15.69 -12.11 -3.34
C TRP A 302 15.16 -11.75 -4.73
N LEU A 303 15.03 -10.45 -5.05
CA LEU A 303 14.57 -9.98 -6.36
C LEU A 303 15.54 -10.40 -7.46
N THR A 304 16.85 -10.32 -7.21
CA THR A 304 17.87 -10.74 -8.19
C THR A 304 17.76 -12.24 -8.50
N ALA A 305 17.44 -13.07 -7.51
CA ALA A 305 17.31 -14.52 -7.68
C ALA A 305 15.96 -14.95 -8.31
N ASN A 306 14.89 -14.18 -8.10
CA ASN A 306 13.52 -14.64 -8.37
C ASN A 306 12.79 -13.88 -9.48
N TYR A 307 13.17 -12.64 -9.81
CA TYR A 307 12.40 -11.80 -10.76
C TYR A 307 12.17 -12.48 -12.12
N ALA A 308 13.22 -13.01 -12.75
CA ALA A 308 13.12 -13.63 -14.06
C ALA A 308 12.26 -14.90 -14.06
N LYS A 309 12.28 -15.67 -12.97
CA LYS A 309 11.45 -16.88 -12.83
C LYS A 309 9.99 -16.51 -12.61
N LEU A 310 9.73 -15.54 -11.73
CA LEU A 310 8.39 -15.02 -11.47
C LEU A 310 7.77 -14.43 -12.75
N GLN A 311 8.57 -13.72 -13.57
CA GLN A 311 8.16 -13.27 -14.89
C GLN A 311 7.77 -14.43 -15.82
N ALA A 312 8.57 -15.50 -15.83
CA ALA A 312 8.30 -16.67 -16.67
C ALA A 312 7.06 -17.44 -16.22
N ASP A 313 6.85 -17.60 -14.91
CA ASP A 313 5.70 -18.34 -14.35
C ASP A 313 4.37 -17.60 -14.59
N LEU A 314 4.43 -16.27 -14.62
CA LEU A 314 3.31 -15.39 -14.96
C LEU A 314 3.20 -15.13 -16.47
N ALA A 315 4.12 -15.67 -17.28
CA ALA A 315 4.04 -15.54 -18.72
C ALA A 315 2.74 -16.15 -19.24
N GLY A 316 2.10 -15.45 -20.16
CA GLY A 316 0.86 -15.91 -20.77
C GLY A 316 -0.40 -15.61 -19.96
N MET A 317 -0.37 -14.79 -18.91
CA MET A 317 -1.59 -14.11 -18.43
C MET A 317 -2.14 -13.16 -19.51
N ALA A 318 -3.43 -12.84 -19.47
CA ALA A 318 -4.14 -12.01 -20.43
C ALA A 318 -3.41 -10.72 -20.81
N PRO A 319 -2.93 -9.87 -19.88
CA PRO A 319 -2.23 -8.65 -20.29
C PRO A 319 -0.91 -8.96 -21.02
N MET A 320 -0.22 -10.05 -20.70
CA MET A 320 1.04 -10.45 -21.37
C MET A 320 0.76 -11.01 -22.76
N ARG A 321 -0.32 -11.79 -22.93
CA ARG A 321 -0.78 -12.24 -24.25
C ARG A 321 -1.18 -11.07 -25.15
N ALA A 322 -1.68 -9.99 -24.54
CA ALA A 322 -2.03 -8.76 -25.25
C ALA A 322 -0.85 -7.83 -25.55
N GLY A 323 0.36 -8.15 -25.06
CA GLY A 323 1.57 -7.36 -25.30
C GLY A 323 1.84 -6.25 -24.28
N VAL A 324 1.09 -6.21 -23.17
CA VAL A 324 1.40 -5.32 -22.04
C VAL A 324 2.75 -5.74 -21.44
N PRO A 325 3.70 -4.82 -21.20
CA PRO A 325 4.97 -5.17 -20.60
C PRO A 325 4.80 -5.75 -19.20
N TYR A 326 5.57 -6.80 -18.87
CA TYR A 326 5.56 -7.36 -17.52
C TYR A 326 5.91 -6.33 -16.45
N THR A 327 6.72 -5.32 -16.77
CA THR A 327 7.07 -4.23 -15.84
C THR A 327 5.84 -3.40 -15.40
N GLU A 328 4.75 -3.38 -16.17
CA GLU A 328 3.49 -2.75 -15.74
C GLU A 328 2.69 -3.66 -14.81
N VAL A 329 2.65 -4.97 -15.09
CA VAL A 329 1.96 -5.97 -14.26
C VAL A 329 2.69 -6.24 -12.95
N PHE A 330 4.01 -6.15 -12.97
CA PHE A 330 4.86 -6.46 -11.83
C PHE A 330 4.53 -5.60 -10.60
N ASN A 331 3.97 -4.40 -10.78
CA ASN A 331 3.53 -3.61 -9.63
C ASN A 331 2.47 -4.36 -8.82
N GLN A 332 1.45 -4.93 -9.47
CA GLN A 332 0.44 -5.74 -8.79
C GLN A 332 1.05 -7.03 -8.21
N THR A 333 1.86 -7.73 -9.00
CA THR A 333 2.56 -8.95 -8.56
C THR A 333 3.40 -8.71 -7.32
N TRP A 334 4.11 -7.59 -7.23
CA TRP A 334 4.92 -7.26 -6.06
C TRP A 334 4.06 -7.12 -4.80
N HIS A 335 2.92 -6.42 -4.89
CA HIS A 335 1.98 -6.27 -3.77
C HIS A 335 1.37 -7.60 -3.33
N ASP A 336 1.12 -8.52 -4.26
CA ASP A 336 0.68 -9.88 -3.93
C ASP A 336 1.78 -10.64 -3.18
N VAL A 337 3.02 -10.59 -3.66
CA VAL A 337 4.17 -11.32 -3.08
C VAL A 337 4.51 -10.80 -1.68
N PHE A 338 4.76 -9.49 -1.53
CA PHE A 338 5.17 -8.97 -0.21
C PHE A 338 4.00 -8.96 0.78
N GLY A 339 2.77 -8.73 0.33
CA GLY A 339 1.62 -8.73 1.21
C GLY A 339 1.35 -10.11 1.82
N ARG A 340 1.57 -11.18 1.05
CA ARG A 340 1.54 -12.57 1.55
C ARG A 340 2.74 -12.89 2.42
N ALA A 341 3.93 -12.39 2.07
CA ALA A 341 5.11 -12.56 2.91
C ALA A 341 4.89 -11.91 4.29
N ASN A 342 4.28 -10.72 4.34
CA ASN A 342 3.88 -10.07 5.60
C ASN A 342 2.95 -10.97 6.44
N ALA A 343 1.94 -11.58 5.82
CA ALA A 343 1.04 -12.50 6.53
C ALA A 343 1.80 -13.71 7.12
N MET A 344 2.72 -14.31 6.36
CA MET A 344 3.56 -15.40 6.85
C MET A 344 4.50 -14.96 7.97
N LEU A 345 4.98 -13.71 7.96
CA LEU A 345 5.81 -13.14 9.03
C LEU A 345 5.00 -12.82 10.30
N VAL A 346 3.69 -12.53 10.16
CA VAL A 346 2.73 -12.47 11.27
C VAL A 346 2.52 -13.86 11.86
N GLU A 347 2.24 -14.87 11.03
CA GLU A 347 2.07 -16.27 11.46
C GLU A 347 3.33 -16.81 12.16
N ALA A 348 4.51 -16.47 11.64
CA ALA A 348 5.79 -16.80 12.25
C ALA A 348 6.04 -16.02 13.55
N GLY A 349 5.20 -15.05 13.92
CA GLY A 349 5.29 -14.26 15.13
C GLY A 349 6.39 -13.20 15.13
N LEU A 350 6.94 -12.85 13.96
CA LEU A 350 7.90 -11.75 13.82
C LEU A 350 7.18 -10.40 13.75
N PHE A 351 6.03 -10.35 13.08
CA PHE A 351 5.16 -9.18 12.96
C PHE A 351 3.95 -9.27 13.89
N ALA A 352 3.39 -8.11 14.23
CA ALA A 352 2.13 -8.05 14.96
C ALA A 352 1.00 -8.37 13.99
N ASP A 353 -0.02 -9.10 14.47
CA ASP A 353 -1.24 -9.32 13.72
C ASP A 353 -2.12 -8.07 13.84
N PRO A 354 -2.35 -7.29 12.77
CA PRO A 354 -3.20 -6.10 12.83
C PRO A 354 -4.69 -6.43 13.06
N TYR A 355 -5.09 -7.71 13.11
CA TYR A 355 -6.40 -8.17 13.59
C TYR A 355 -6.33 -8.76 15.01
N GLY A 356 -5.17 -8.74 15.63
CA GLY A 356 -4.98 -9.22 16.99
C GLY A 356 -5.84 -8.42 17.97
N ALA A 357 -6.27 -9.09 19.05
CA ALA A 357 -7.18 -8.52 20.05
C ALA A 357 -6.65 -7.25 20.75
N THR A 358 -5.35 -6.96 20.59
CA THR A 358 -4.68 -5.76 21.10
C THR A 358 -4.91 -4.53 20.21
N HIS A 359 -5.34 -4.69 18.95
CA HIS A 359 -5.60 -3.58 18.03
C HIS A 359 -7.01 -3.01 18.23
N THR A 360 -7.08 -1.71 18.48
CA THR A 360 -8.38 -1.01 18.58
C THR A 360 -9.13 -0.99 17.26
N TRP A 361 -8.40 -1.00 16.14
CA TRP A 361 -8.93 -0.97 14.78
C TRP A 361 -8.36 -2.15 14.01
N HIS A 362 -9.20 -3.13 13.73
CA HIS A 362 -8.80 -4.32 12.99
C HIS A 362 -8.37 -3.98 11.55
N GLY A 363 -7.26 -4.57 11.12
CA GLY A 363 -6.68 -4.33 9.80
C GLY A 363 -6.06 -2.95 9.66
N TYR A 364 -5.68 -2.30 10.76
CA TYR A 364 -5.13 -0.95 10.77
C TYR A 364 -3.94 -0.80 11.72
N THR A 365 -2.76 -0.54 11.16
CA THR A 365 -1.55 -0.19 11.93
C THR A 365 -1.04 1.18 11.48
N PRO A 366 -1.29 2.26 12.25
CA PRO A 366 -0.80 3.59 11.91
C PRO A 366 0.67 3.75 12.30
N ALA A 367 1.40 4.57 11.53
CA ALA A 367 2.68 5.11 11.96
C ALA A 367 2.89 6.53 11.45
N VAL A 368 3.55 7.35 12.25
CA VAL A 368 4.02 8.68 11.84
C VAL A 368 5.52 8.59 11.63
N TYR A 369 6.03 9.23 10.57
CA TYR A 369 7.46 9.24 10.29
C TYR A 369 7.90 10.59 9.76
N VAL A 370 9.18 10.90 9.96
CA VAL A 370 9.81 12.06 9.35
C VAL A 370 10.22 11.71 7.93
N ARG A 371 9.82 12.51 6.96
CA ARG A 371 10.03 12.27 5.53
C ARG A 371 11.50 12.24 5.14
N SER A 372 12.39 12.85 5.92
CA SER A 372 13.85 12.72 5.74
C SER A 372 14.33 11.27 5.94
N LEU A 373 13.55 10.42 6.60
CA LEU A 373 13.87 9.01 6.78
C LEU A 373 13.63 8.19 5.51
N THR A 374 12.78 8.65 4.60
CA THR A 374 12.40 7.91 3.38
C THR A 374 13.06 8.43 2.11
N ARG A 375 13.86 9.49 2.20
CA ARG A 375 14.58 10.07 1.06
C ARG A 375 15.96 9.48 0.87
#